data_AF-A0A945G606-F1
#
_entry.id   AF-A0A945G606-F1
#
_cell.length_a   1.000
_cell.length_b   1.000
_cell.length_c   1.000
_cell.angle_alpha   90.00
_cell.angle_beta   90.00
_cell.angle_gamma   90.00
#
_symmetry.space_group_name_H-M   'P 1'
#
loop_
_entity.id
_entity.type
_entity.pdbx_description
1 polymer ?
#
loop_
_entity_poly.entity_id
_entity_poly.type
_entity_poly.pdbx_seq_one_letter_code
_entity_poly.pdbx_strand_id
1 'polypeptide(L)'
;NARATDQPIAGLLQDLKSRGMLKDTLVVWSGEFGRTPFAQGSNGRDHNPYGFTIWMAGGGAKPGITYGATDEFGYHAVENKLEIHDMHATMLHLLGMDHKKMTYFFDGRDMRLTDVHGHVAHDLVG
;
A
#
# COMPACT_ATOMS: atom_id res chain seq x y z
N ASN A 1 14.23 -9.23 9.23
CA ASN A 1 12.81 -8.81 9.25
C ASN A 1 11.97 -9.62 8.28
N ALA A 2 12.23 -9.60 6.96
CA ALA A 2 11.42 -10.36 5.99
C ALA A 2 11.19 -11.84 6.35
N ARG A 3 12.25 -12.58 6.73
CA ARG A 3 12.13 -13.99 7.17
C ARG A 3 11.24 -14.20 8.41
N ALA A 4 11.17 -13.20 9.29
CA ALA A 4 10.37 -13.30 10.51
C ALA A 4 8.89 -13.01 10.25
N THR A 5 8.57 -12.31 9.16
CA THR A 5 7.20 -11.90 8.82
C THR A 5 6.56 -12.73 7.72
N ASP A 6 7.37 -13.34 6.84
CA ASP A 6 6.90 -14.11 5.68
C ASP A 6 5.91 -15.22 6.06
N GLN A 7 6.33 -16.15 6.92
CA GLN A 7 5.51 -17.30 7.31
C GLN A 7 4.24 -16.93 8.10
N PRO A 8 4.29 -16.03 9.12
CA PRO A 8 3.08 -15.60 9.82
C PRO A 8 2.04 -14.96 8.91
N ILE A 9 2.45 -14.16 7.93
CA ILE A 9 1.51 -13.49 7.03
C ILE A 9 0.91 -14.44 6.01
N ALA A 10 1.69 -15.40 5.51
CA ALA A 10 1.15 -16.50 4.72
C ALA A 10 0.08 -17.28 5.51
N GLY A 11 0.34 -17.58 6.79
CA GLY A 11 -0.62 -18.23 7.69
C GLY A 11 -1.91 -17.41 7.87
N LEU A 12 -1.81 -16.11 8.15
CA LEU A 12 -2.96 -15.22 8.28
C LEU A 12 -3.84 -15.23 7.02
N LEU A 13 -3.23 -15.12 5.83
CA LEU A 13 -3.97 -15.12 4.57
C LEU A 13 -4.68 -16.46 4.31
N GLN A 14 -4.00 -17.58 4.61
CA GLN A 14 -4.58 -18.92 4.49
C GLN A 14 -5.77 -19.11 5.45
N ASP A 15 -5.63 -18.67 6.70
CA ASP A 15 -6.69 -18.76 7.70
C ASP A 15 -7.91 -17.94 7.31
N LEU A 16 -7.71 -16.68 6.91
CA LEU A 16 -8.80 -15.82 6.43
C LEU A 16 -9.50 -16.43 5.20
N LYS A 17 -8.73 -17.00 4.26
CA LYS A 17 -9.29 -17.63 3.07
C LYS A 17 -10.09 -18.89 3.42
N SER A 18 -9.55 -19.76 4.27
CA SER A 18 -10.21 -21.02 4.66
C SER A 18 -11.54 -20.79 5.40
N ARG A 19 -11.65 -19.67 6.12
CA ARG A 19 -12.87 -19.23 6.82
C ARG A 19 -13.83 -18.43 5.92
N GLY A 20 -13.47 -18.21 4.66
CA GLY A 20 -14.25 -17.39 3.73
C GLY A 20 -14.29 -15.90 4.09
N MET A 21 -13.42 -15.44 4.99
CA MET A 21 -13.38 -14.06 5.50
C MET A 21 -12.52 -13.13 4.64
N LEU A 22 -11.58 -13.68 3.87
CA LEU A 22 -10.66 -12.87 3.06
C LEU A 22 -11.39 -11.98 2.04
N LYS A 23 -12.53 -12.43 1.50
CA LYS A 23 -13.33 -11.62 0.56
C LYS A 23 -13.88 -10.33 1.20
N ASP A 24 -14.12 -10.35 2.51
CA ASP A 24 -14.69 -9.24 3.28
C ASP A 24 -13.61 -8.52 4.13
N THR A 25 -12.35 -8.94 4.01
CA THR A 25 -11.22 -8.37 4.78
C THR A 25 -10.17 -7.86 3.81
N LEU A 26 -9.93 -6.55 3.81
CA LEU A 26 -8.79 -5.96 3.12
C LEU A 26 -7.54 -6.10 4.00
N VAL A 27 -6.60 -6.93 3.58
CA VAL A 27 -5.28 -7.05 4.20
C VAL A 27 -4.31 -6.14 3.45
N VAL A 28 -3.59 -5.29 4.17
CA VAL A 28 -2.58 -4.39 3.61
C VAL A 28 -1.25 -4.68 4.29
N TRP A 29 -0.21 -4.89 3.50
CA TRP A 29 1.13 -5.14 3.99
C TRP A 29 2.09 -4.10 3.42
N SER A 30 2.65 -3.31 4.32
CA SER A 30 3.52 -2.19 3.97
C SER A 30 4.60 -1.99 5.03
N GLY A 31 5.72 -1.39 4.61
CA GLY A 31 6.59 -0.65 5.52
C GLY A 31 6.19 0.83 5.58
N GLU A 32 6.85 1.60 6.43
CA GLU A 32 6.73 3.07 6.45
C GLU A 32 7.39 3.71 5.21
N PHE A 33 8.48 3.09 4.75
CA PHE A 33 9.27 3.49 3.58
C PHE A 33 10.07 2.28 3.07
N GLY A 34 10.66 2.43 1.88
CA GLY A 34 11.59 1.47 1.31
C GLY A 34 12.96 1.47 1.97
N ARG A 35 13.85 0.65 1.42
CA ARG A 35 15.27 0.67 1.76
C ARG A 35 16.08 0.90 0.50
N THR A 36 17.12 1.72 0.59
CA THR A 36 18.00 2.01 -0.55
C THR A 36 18.56 0.71 -1.14
N PRO A 37 18.83 0.64 -2.44
CA PRO A 37 19.48 -0.51 -3.06
C PRO A 37 20.98 -0.58 -2.73
N PHE A 38 21.53 0.50 -2.17
CA PHE A 38 22.94 0.60 -1.78
C PHE A 38 23.11 0.41 -0.27
N ALA A 39 24.26 -0.17 0.11
CA ALA A 39 24.64 -0.36 1.51
C ALA A 39 25.25 0.92 2.11
N GLN A 40 25.02 1.15 3.40
CA GLN A 40 25.77 2.13 4.17
C GLN A 40 27.01 1.47 4.77
N GLY A 41 28.18 1.72 4.18
CA GLY A 41 29.43 1.08 4.59
C GLY A 41 29.40 -0.43 4.33
N SER A 42 29.70 -1.24 5.35
CA SER A 42 29.79 -2.70 5.23
C SER A 42 28.48 -3.44 5.55
N ASN A 43 27.49 -2.77 6.16
CA ASN A 43 26.21 -3.39 6.53
C ASN A 43 25.09 -2.35 6.69
N GLY A 44 23.86 -2.72 6.33
CA GLY A 44 22.68 -1.87 6.46
C GLY A 44 22.36 -1.06 5.20
N ARG A 45 21.13 -0.52 5.14
CA ARG A 45 20.59 0.28 4.02
C ARG A 45 19.74 1.43 4.60
N ASP A 46 19.81 2.60 3.97
CA ASP A 46 19.09 3.79 4.42
C ASP A 46 17.60 3.72 4.04
N HIS A 47 16.81 4.70 4.47
CA HIS A 47 15.42 4.89 4.05
C HIS A 47 15.35 5.28 2.58
N ASN A 48 14.46 4.63 1.84
CA ASN A 48 14.14 5.01 0.46
C ASN A 48 12.68 5.47 0.36
N PRO A 49 12.42 6.78 0.36
CA PRO A 49 11.07 7.31 0.16
C PRO A 49 10.64 7.34 -1.32
N TYR A 50 11.55 7.07 -2.26
CA TYR A 50 11.32 7.32 -3.68
C TYR A 50 10.75 6.13 -4.46
N GLY A 51 10.88 4.92 -3.92
CA GLY A 51 10.40 3.71 -4.57
C GLY A 51 10.40 2.53 -3.60
N PHE A 52 9.22 1.96 -3.36
CA PHE A 52 9.05 0.77 -2.54
C PHE A 52 7.73 0.06 -2.84
N THR A 53 7.61 -1.16 -2.32
CA THR A 53 6.46 -2.03 -2.58
C THR A 53 5.51 -2.06 -1.39
N ILE A 54 4.22 -1.93 -1.70
CA ILE A 54 3.09 -2.23 -0.83
C ILE A 54 2.27 -3.31 -1.55
N TRP A 55 1.64 -4.23 -0.81
CA TRP A 55 0.66 -5.13 -1.42
C TRP A 55 -0.63 -5.18 -0.60
N MET A 56 -1.72 -5.52 -1.29
CA MET A 56 -3.04 -5.71 -0.72
C MET A 56 -3.60 -7.08 -1.12
N ALA A 57 -4.45 -7.66 -0.27
CA ALA A 57 -5.16 -8.90 -0.57
C ALA A 57 -6.56 -8.90 0.06
N GLY A 58 -7.53 -9.50 -0.64
CA GLY A 58 -8.91 -9.58 -0.14
C GLY A 58 -9.65 -8.24 -0.24
N GLY A 59 -10.85 -8.17 0.33
CA GLY A 59 -11.64 -6.94 0.44
C GLY A 59 -11.89 -6.21 -0.88
N GLY A 60 -12.04 -6.95 -1.99
CA GLY A 60 -12.24 -6.37 -3.33
C GLY A 60 -10.96 -5.91 -4.05
N ALA A 61 -9.77 -6.10 -3.47
CA ALA A 61 -8.52 -5.85 -4.20
C ALA A 61 -8.35 -6.85 -5.36
N LYS A 62 -7.95 -6.36 -6.54
CA LYS A 62 -7.76 -7.17 -7.74
C LYS A 62 -6.62 -8.18 -7.53
N PRO A 63 -6.88 -9.49 -7.65
CA PRO A 63 -5.86 -10.50 -7.36
C PRO A 63 -4.89 -10.69 -8.54
N GLY A 64 -3.67 -11.13 -8.22
CA GLY A 64 -2.73 -11.69 -9.21
C GLY A 64 -2.09 -10.67 -10.17
N ILE A 65 -2.06 -9.39 -9.79
CA ILE A 65 -1.43 -8.34 -10.59
C ILE A 65 -0.20 -7.76 -9.90
N THR A 66 0.67 -7.16 -10.70
CA THR A 66 1.70 -6.22 -10.25
C THR A 66 1.42 -4.89 -10.94
N TYR A 67 1.49 -3.80 -10.20
CA TYR A 67 1.15 -2.48 -10.71
C TYR A 67 2.29 -1.51 -10.42
N GLY A 68 2.89 -1.02 -11.50
CA GLY A 68 4.06 -0.15 -11.46
C GLY A 68 5.38 -0.90 -11.32
N ALA A 69 6.47 -0.15 -11.45
CA ALA A 69 7.82 -0.67 -11.40
C ALA A 69 8.80 0.42 -10.95
N THR A 70 9.94 0.00 -10.41
CA THR A 70 11.07 0.89 -10.12
C THR A 70 12.04 0.96 -11.29
N ASP A 71 12.95 1.94 -11.27
CA ASP A 71 14.10 1.96 -12.15
C ASP A 71 14.96 0.68 -12.01
N GLU A 72 15.92 0.50 -12.92
CA GLU A 72 16.81 -0.66 -12.98
C GLU A 72 17.64 -0.86 -11.70
N PHE A 73 17.80 0.19 -10.89
CA PHE A 73 18.52 0.15 -9.62
C PHE A 73 17.60 -0.15 -8.43
N GLY A 74 16.28 -0.11 -8.61
CA GLY A 74 15.32 -0.24 -7.51
C GLY A 74 15.23 1.01 -6.63
N TYR A 75 15.58 2.18 -7.14
CA TYR A 75 15.65 3.42 -6.36
C TYR A 75 14.37 4.26 -6.47
N HIS A 76 13.94 4.62 -7.68
CA HIS A 76 12.72 5.42 -7.91
C HIS A 76 11.60 4.57 -8.51
N ALA A 77 10.35 4.83 -8.12
CA ALA A 77 9.20 4.41 -8.93
C ALA A 77 9.19 5.16 -10.27
N VAL A 78 9.07 4.43 -11.38
CA VAL A 78 9.14 4.98 -12.75
C VAL A 78 7.91 4.66 -13.59
N GLU A 79 7.22 3.56 -13.32
CA GLU A 79 6.01 3.14 -14.02
C GLU A 79 4.80 3.15 -13.07
N ASN A 80 3.63 3.60 -13.55
CA ASN A 80 2.35 3.62 -12.84
C ASN A 80 2.49 4.06 -11.37
N LYS A 81 3.16 5.20 -11.17
CA LYS A 81 3.52 5.72 -9.85
C LYS A 81 2.26 6.01 -9.04
N LEU A 82 2.27 5.59 -7.79
CA LEU A 82 1.25 5.93 -6.81
C LEU A 82 1.91 6.65 -5.63
N GLU A 83 1.24 7.67 -5.13
CA GLU A 83 1.57 8.28 -3.86
C GLU A 83 0.79 7.60 -2.73
N ILE A 84 1.22 7.83 -1.47
CA ILE A 84 0.49 7.31 -0.30
C ILE A 84 -0.95 7.84 -0.24
N HIS A 85 -1.20 9.04 -0.77
CA HIS A 85 -2.57 9.57 -0.88
C HIS A 85 -3.45 8.74 -1.82
N ASP A 86 -2.90 8.23 -2.94
CA ASP A 86 -3.64 7.38 -3.88
C ASP A 86 -3.92 6.00 -3.27
N MET A 87 -2.93 5.46 -2.53
CA MET A 87 -3.12 4.22 -1.77
C MET A 87 -4.22 4.38 -0.72
N HIS A 88 -4.21 5.45 0.07
CA HIS A 88 -5.30 5.74 1.03
C HIS A 88 -6.65 5.91 0.34
N ALA A 89 -6.72 6.65 -0.78
CA ALA A 89 -7.96 6.81 -1.55
C ALA A 89 -8.51 5.45 -2.03
N THR A 90 -7.63 4.60 -2.54
CA THR A 90 -7.97 3.26 -3.05
C THR A 90 -8.43 2.34 -1.92
N MET A 91 -7.75 2.32 -0.78
CA MET A 91 -8.17 1.55 0.39
C MET A 91 -9.53 1.98 0.92
N LEU A 92 -9.78 3.30 1.02
CA LEU A 92 -11.09 3.82 1.44
C LEU A 92 -12.19 3.45 0.44
N HIS A 93 -11.90 3.50 -0.86
CA HIS A 93 -12.83 3.07 -1.90
C HIS A 93 -13.20 1.58 -1.77
N LEU A 94 -12.21 0.70 -1.56
CA LEU A 94 -12.43 -0.73 -1.32
C LEU A 94 -13.27 -1.01 -0.07
N LEU A 95 -13.19 -0.14 0.94
CA LEU A 95 -14.03 -0.19 2.13
C LEU A 95 -15.42 0.45 1.94
N GLY A 96 -15.78 0.86 0.72
CA GLY A 96 -17.08 1.46 0.40
C GLY A 96 -17.20 2.93 0.81
N MET A 97 -16.09 3.62 1.06
CA MET A 97 -16.07 5.01 1.49
C MET A 97 -15.61 5.95 0.37
N ASP A 98 -16.27 7.09 0.26
CA ASP A 98 -15.81 8.20 -0.58
C ASP A 98 -14.83 9.06 0.21
N HIS A 99 -13.53 8.90 -0.07
CA HIS A 99 -12.46 9.59 0.65
C HIS A 99 -12.61 11.12 0.63
N LYS A 100 -13.27 11.69 -0.39
CA LYS A 100 -13.44 13.14 -0.52
C LYS A 100 -14.50 13.71 0.42
N LYS A 101 -15.39 12.85 0.93
CA LYS A 101 -16.46 13.21 1.89
C LYS A 101 -16.05 12.98 3.34
N MET A 102 -14.93 12.30 3.59
CA MET A 102 -14.39 12.06 4.93
C MET A 102 -13.60 13.27 5.43
N THR A 103 -14.26 14.41 5.52
CA THR A 103 -13.64 15.67 5.94
C THR A 103 -13.96 16.02 7.39
N TYR A 104 -12.99 16.60 8.09
CA TYR A 104 -13.13 17.16 9.42
C TYR A 104 -12.50 18.55 9.47
N PHE A 105 -13.27 19.57 9.82
CA PHE A 105 -12.75 20.93 9.91
C PHE A 105 -11.83 21.07 11.13
N PHE A 106 -10.55 21.33 10.88
CA PHE A 106 -9.54 21.47 11.92
C PHE A 106 -8.47 22.48 11.48
N ASP A 107 -8.06 23.35 12.40
CA ASP A 107 -7.03 24.37 12.18
C ASP A 107 -7.25 25.22 10.91
N GLY A 108 -8.50 25.63 10.68
CA GLY A 108 -8.86 26.56 9.62
C GLY A 108 -9.03 25.95 8.22
N ARG A 109 -8.95 24.62 8.06
CA ARG A 109 -9.23 23.96 6.78
C ARG A 109 -9.88 22.59 6.97
N ASP A 110 -10.52 22.07 5.91
CA ASP A 110 -11.05 20.72 5.91
C ASP A 110 -9.91 19.69 5.80
N MET A 111 -9.69 18.90 6.87
CA MET A 111 -8.76 17.77 6.86
C MET A 111 -9.44 16.54 6.28
N ARG A 112 -8.71 15.74 5.51
CA ARG A 112 -9.06 14.34 5.21
C ARG A 112 -7.79 13.51 5.08
N LEU A 113 -7.90 12.17 5.16
CA LEU A 113 -6.74 11.27 5.13
C LEU A 113 -5.86 11.42 3.87
N THR A 114 -6.47 11.80 2.75
CA THR A 114 -5.75 12.01 1.48
C THR A 114 -5.35 13.47 1.26
N ASP A 115 -5.52 14.36 2.25
CA ASP A 115 -5.41 15.83 2.14
C ASP A 115 -6.10 16.33 0.85
N VAL A 116 -5.58 17.34 0.16
CA VAL A 116 -6.09 17.81 -1.14
C VAL A 116 -5.77 16.86 -2.32
N HIS A 117 -5.10 15.74 -2.06
CA HIS A 117 -4.63 14.75 -3.04
C HIS A 117 -5.51 13.48 -3.03
N GLY A 118 -5.01 12.44 -3.72
CA GLY A 118 -5.55 11.08 -3.76
C GLY A 118 -6.46 10.85 -4.96
N HIS A 119 -6.06 9.91 -5.79
CA HIS A 119 -6.84 9.34 -6.88
C HIS A 119 -7.03 7.85 -6.63
N VAL A 120 -8.26 7.36 -6.85
CA VAL A 120 -8.54 5.92 -6.75
C VAL A 120 -7.85 5.21 -7.91
N ALA A 121 -6.95 4.29 -7.60
CA ALA A 121 -6.29 3.44 -8.59
C ALA A 121 -7.26 2.32 -8.99
N HIS A 122 -8.17 2.60 -9.92
CA HIS A 122 -9.22 1.68 -10.36
C HIS A 122 -8.66 0.36 -10.94
N ASP A 123 -7.45 0.38 -11.48
CA ASP A 123 -6.77 -0.83 -11.97
C ASP A 123 -6.45 -1.84 -10.87
N LEU A 124 -6.44 -1.41 -9.60
CA LEU A 124 -6.22 -2.25 -8.41
C LEU A 124 -7.52 -2.78 -7.80
N VAL A 125 -8.69 -2.37 -8.30
CA VAL A 125 -10.00 -2.79 -7.80
C VAL A 125 -10.51 -3.98 -8.63
N GLY A 126 -11.02 -5.00 -7.94
CA GLY A 126 -11.47 -6.28 -8.50
C GLY A 126 -12.97 -6.36 -8.80
#